data_AF-A0A3L7LR99-F1
#
_entry.id   AF-A0A3L7LR99-F1
#
_cell.length_a   1.000
_cell.length_b   1.000
_cell.length_c   1.000
_cell.angle_alpha   90.00
_cell.angle_beta   90.00
_cell.angle_gamma   90.00
#
_symmetry.space_group_name_H-M   'P 1'
#
loop_
_entity.id
_entity.type
_entity.pdbx_description
1 polymer ?
#
loop_
_entity_poly.entity_id
_entity_poly.type
_entity_poly.pdbx_seq_one_letter_code
_entity_poly.pdbx_strand_id
1 'polypeptide(L)' 'WSGDNKLVEIIEYPDHPWFVASQFHPEFTSTPRDGHPLFAGFVKAAGDYQKRAQK' A
#
# COMPACT_ATOMS: atom_id res chain seq x y z
N TRP A 1 13.20 6.04 0.87
CA TRP A 1 14.36 6.38 0.04
C TRP A 1 15.38 5.27 0.21
N SER A 2 16.10 4.92 -0.85
CA SER A 2 17.17 3.92 -0.79
C SER A 2 18.24 4.31 0.24
N GLY A 3 19.07 3.38 0.69
CA GLY A 3 20.14 3.66 1.67
C GLY A 3 21.07 4.81 1.26
N ASP A 4 21.20 5.06 -0.05
CA ASP A 4 21.99 6.14 -0.63
C ASP A 4 21.16 7.35 -1.10
N ASN A 5 19.84 7.38 -0.82
CA ASN A 5 18.86 8.39 -1.27
C ASN A 5 18.80 8.64 -2.80
N LYS A 6 19.41 7.78 -3.62
CA LYS A 6 19.46 7.94 -5.08
C LYS A 6 18.24 7.38 -5.81
N LEU A 7 17.49 6.49 -5.17
CA LEU A 7 16.33 5.84 -5.78
C LEU A 7 15.08 6.10 -4.95
N VAL A 8 14.00 6.39 -5.68
CA VAL A 8 12.65 6.48 -5.12
C VAL A 8 12.16 5.06 -4.89
N GLU A 9 11.77 4.77 -3.64
CA GLU A 9 11.35 3.43 -3.21
C GLU A 9 9.83 3.30 -3.13
N ILE A 10 9.12 4.41 -2.85
CA ILE A 10 7.67 4.47 -2.67
C ILE A 10 7.16 5.78 -3.27
N ILE A 11 6.02 5.71 -3.96
CA ILE A 11 5.28 6.86 -4.47
C ILE A 11 3.87 6.82 -3.87
N GLU A 12 3.39 7.99 -3.44
CA GLU A 12 2.03 8.19 -2.95
C GLU A 12 1.38 9.34 -3.72
N TYR A 13 0.07 9.26 -3.96
CA TYR A 13 -0.69 10.31 -4.64
C TYR A 13 -1.70 10.94 -3.68
N PRO A 14 -1.53 12.23 -3.30
CA PRO A 14 -2.27 12.84 -2.20
C PRO A 14 -3.78 13.04 -2.49
N ASP A 15 -4.16 13.18 -3.76
CA ASP A 15 -5.57 13.39 -4.15
C ASP A 15 -6.34 12.07 -4.38
N HIS A 16 -5.77 10.92 -3.99
CA HIS A 16 -6.46 9.64 -4.03
C HIS A 16 -6.58 9.04 -2.63
N PRO A 17 -7.74 8.48 -2.24
CA PRO A 17 -8.00 8.03 -0.87
C PRO A 17 -7.04 6.95 -0.37
N TRP A 18 -6.47 6.16 -1.29
CA TRP A 18 -5.38 5.24 -0.98
C TRP A 18 -4.62 4.92 -2.28
N PHE A 19 -3.44 5.50 -2.45
CA PHE A 19 -2.58 5.23 -3.61
C PHE A 19 -1.14 5.12 -3.14
N VAL A 20 -0.58 3.91 -3.23
CA VAL A 20 0.80 3.61 -2.83
C VAL A 20 1.39 2.67 -3.88
N ALA A 21 2.57 3.01 -4.40
CA ALA A 21 3.34 2.16 -5.31
C ALA A 21 4.76 2.01 -4.77
N SER A 22 5.26 0.77 -4.65
CA SER A 22 6.61 0.48 -4.19
C SER A 22 7.47 -0.13 -5.31
N GLN A 23 8.77 0.16 -5.30
CA GLN A 23 9.73 -0.48 -6.20
C GLN A 23 10.12 -1.89 -5.73
N PHE A 24 10.17 -2.11 -4.42
CA PHE A 24 10.42 -3.41 -3.81
C PHE A 24 9.18 -4.30 -3.82
N HIS A 25 9.40 -5.59 -3.52
CA HIS A 25 8.40 -6.66 -3.52
C HIS A 25 7.90 -6.99 -2.10
N PRO A 26 6.90 -6.26 -1.55
CA PRO A 26 6.34 -6.51 -0.21
C PRO A 26 5.62 -7.86 -0.08
N GLU A 27 5.33 -8.54 -1.18
CA GLU A 27 4.73 -9.87 -1.19
C GLU A 27 5.64 -10.94 -0.59
N PHE A 28 6.96 -10.81 -0.71
CA PHE A 28 7.91 -11.80 -0.18
C PHE A 28 8.12 -11.68 1.32
N THR A 29 7.75 -10.54 1.93
CA THR A 29 7.82 -10.30 3.38
C THR A 29 6.48 -10.46 4.08
N SER A 30 5.40 -10.73 3.33
CA SER A 30 4.07 -10.99 3.88
C SER A 30 3.96 -12.43 4.40
N THR A 31 3.56 -12.61 5.66
CA THR A 31 3.31 -13.94 6.24
C THR A 31 1.82 -14.14 6.53
N PRO A 32 1.29 -15.38 6.55
CA PRO A 32 -0.11 -15.63 6.88
C PRO A 32 -0.50 -15.25 8.31
N ARG A 33 0.46 -15.14 9.24
CA ARG A 33 0.19 -14.83 10.65
C ARG A 33 0.19 -13.33 10.93
N ASP A 34 1.13 -12.60 10.34
CA ASP A 34 1.34 -11.17 10.62
C ASP A 34 0.88 -10.27 9.47
N GLY A 35 0.78 -10.81 8.26
CA GLY A 35 0.48 -10.08 7.04
C GLY A 35 1.58 -9.09 6.66
N HIS A 36 1.26 -8.20 5.72
CA HIS A 36 2.08 -7.02 5.44
C HIS A 36 1.23 -5.75 5.62
N PRO A 37 1.75 -4.70 6.27
CA PRO A 37 1.02 -3.45 6.49
C PRO A 37 0.45 -2.83 5.20
N LEU A 38 1.20 -2.90 4.09
CA LEU A 38 0.72 -2.39 2.78
C LEU A 38 -0.51 -3.15 2.29
N PHE A 39 -0.52 -4.48 2.38
CA PHE A 39 -1.67 -5.29 1.95
C PHE A 39 -2.88 -5.10 2.87
N ALA A 40 -2.66 -5.03 4.18
CA ALA A 40 -3.73 -4.76 5.14
C ALA A 40 -4.38 -3.38 4.89
N GLY A 41 -3.55 -2.36 4.64
CA GLY A 41 -4.01 -1.02 4.28
C GLY A 41 -4.80 -0.99 2.97
N PHE A 42 -4.30 -1.68 1.94
CA PHE A 42 -4.97 -1.79 0.64
C PHE A 42 -6.35 -2.41 0.75
N VAL A 43 -6.47 -3.57 1.42
CA VAL A 43 -7.75 -4.28 1.58
C VAL A 43 -8.74 -3.45 2.38
N LYS A 44 -8.28 -2.78 3.44
CA LYS A 44 -9.13 -1.87 4.22
C LYS A 44 -9.65 -0.72 3.35
N ALA A 45 -8.78 -0.07 2.57
CA ALA A 45 -9.18 1.00 1.68
C ALA A 45 -10.16 0.53 0.59
N ALA A 46 -9.96 -0.66 0.05
CA ALA A 46 -10.90 -1.28 -0.90
C ALA A 46 -12.27 -1.52 -0.27
N GLY A 47 -12.33 -2.00 0.98
CA GLY A 47 -13.56 -2.16 1.74
C GLY A 47 -14.26 -0.83 2.03
N ASP A 48 -13.49 0.20 2.40
CA ASP A 48 -14.02 1.55 2.63
C ASP A 48 -14.55 2.18 1.33
N TYR A 49 -13.90 1.93 0.19
CA TYR A 49 -14.37 2.34 -1.14
C TYR A 49 -15.67 1.63 -1.52
N GLN A 50 -15.74 0.31 -1.33
CA GLN A 50 -16.93 -0.49 -1.63
C GLN A 50 -18.15 -0.01 -0.84
N LYS A 51 -17.99 0.31 0.45
CA LYS A 51 -19.06 0.86 1.29
C LYS A 51 -19.52 2.25 0.82
N ARG A 52 -18.61 3.08 0.33
CA ARG A 52 -18.95 4.40 -0.24
C ARG A 52 -19.70 4.28 -1.55
N ALA A 53 -19.34 3.30 -2.39
CA ALA A 53 -19.99 3.08 -3.69
C ALA A 53 -21.40 2.45 -3.58
N GLN A 54 -21.68 1.75 -2.48
CA GLN A 54 -23.01 1.18 -2.19
C GLN A 54 -24.00 2.16 -1.55
N LYS A 55 -23.54 3.38 -1.22
CA LYS A 55 -24.33 4.40 -0.55
C LYS A 55 -24.75 5.49 -1.53
#